data_AF-A0A7X3U4H1-F1
#
_entry.id   AF-A0A7X3U4H1-F1
#
_cell.length_a   1.000
_cell.length_b   1.000
_cell.length_c   1.000
_cell.angle_alpha   90.00
_cell.angle_beta   90.00
_cell.angle_gamma   90.00
#
_symmetry.space_group_name_H-M   'P 1'
#
loop_
_entity.id
_entity.type
_entity.pdbx_description
1 polymer ?
#
loop_
_entity_poly.entity_id
_entity_poly.type
_entity_poly.pdbx_seq_one_letter_code
_entity_poly.pdbx_strand_id
1 'polypeptide(L)'
;MTVDRLNEEMTEGETVLVLVDLEADTEFWTDAVRAVLASGDARPQVVGYGGHTNTAMLQRAEEVGCDLVLTKGQFSRDLGKLIGEAAQSDARSQTP
;
A
#
# COMPACT_ATOMS: atom_id res chain seq x y z
N MET A 1 -13.42 -7.61 -5.47
CA MET A 1 -13.34 -6.36 -4.70
C MET A 1 -13.43 -5.23 -5.71
N THR A 2 -14.16 -4.15 -5.42
CA THR A 2 -14.18 -2.93 -6.26
C THR A 2 -13.43 -1.82 -5.53
N VAL A 3 -13.02 -0.78 -6.25
CA VAL A 3 -12.37 0.39 -5.65
C VAL A 3 -13.32 1.12 -4.70
N ASP A 4 -14.61 1.19 -5.02
CA ASP A 4 -15.62 1.80 -4.14
C ASP A 4 -15.66 1.11 -2.77
N ARG A 5 -15.67 -0.22 -2.77
CA ARG A 5 -15.66 -1.01 -1.54
C ARG A 5 -14.37 -0.80 -0.72
N LEU A 6 -13.22 -0.68 -1.39
CA LEU A 6 -11.96 -0.36 -0.71
C LEU A 6 -12.06 0.99 0.01
N ASN A 7 -12.63 2.01 -0.65
CA ASN A 7 -12.81 3.33 -0.06
C ASN A 7 -13.76 3.31 1.15
N GLU A 8 -14.86 2.56 1.07
CA GLU A 8 -15.78 2.37 2.20
C GLU A 8 -15.05 1.77 3.41
N GLU A 9 -14.31 0.67 3.20
CA GLU A 9 -13.55 -0.01 4.27
C GLU A 9 -12.45 0.89 4.87
N MET A 10 -11.82 1.74 4.07
CA MET A 10 -10.83 2.71 4.55
C MET A 10 -11.44 3.90 5.31
N THR A 11 -12.73 4.19 5.12
CA THR A 11 -13.41 5.32 5.78
C THR A 11 -13.98 4.91 7.15
N GLU A 12 -14.27 3.61 7.35
CA GLU A 12 -14.81 3.08 8.60
C GLU A 12 -13.77 2.95 9.73
N GLY A 13 -12.48 3.10 9.44
CA GLY A 13 -11.40 3.12 10.44
C GLY A 13 -10.15 3.84 9.95
N GLU A 14 -9.26 4.23 10.86
CA GLU A 14 -8.00 4.89 10.52
C GLU A 14 -7.04 3.87 9.90
N THR A 15 -7.08 3.75 8.57
CA THR A 15 -6.18 2.86 7.83
C THR A 15 -4.83 3.54 7.72
N VAL A 16 -3.80 2.90 8.26
CA VAL A 16 -2.42 3.44 8.32
C VAL A 16 -1.49 2.79 7.30
N LEU A 17 -1.84 1.61 6.80
CA LEU A 17 -1.02 0.80 5.89
C LEU A 17 -1.90 0.02 4.90
N VAL A 18 -1.58 0.12 3.62
CA VAL A 18 -2.16 -0.66 2.52
C VAL A 18 -1.06 -1.50 1.89
N LEU A 19 -1.27 -2.82 1.84
CA LEU A 19 -0.37 -3.78 1.21
C LEU A 19 -0.96 -4.24 -0.12
N VAL A 20 -0.20 -4.10 -1.21
CA VAL A 20 -0.68 -4.34 -2.57
C VAL A 20 0.10 -5.50 -3.22
N ASP A 21 -0.59 -6.59 -3.54
CA ASP A 21 -0.02 -7.69 -4.32
C ASP A 21 0.04 -7.30 -5.80
N LEU A 22 1.24 -7.08 -6.31
CA LEU A 22 1.50 -6.69 -7.70
C LEU A 22 1.39 -7.87 -8.68
N GLU A 23 1.29 -9.11 -8.17
CA GLU A 23 1.06 -10.31 -8.99
C GLU A 23 -0.44 -10.56 -9.24
N ALA A 24 -1.32 -9.78 -8.61
CA ALA A 24 -2.76 -9.80 -8.85
C ALA A 24 -3.15 -9.04 -10.14
N ASP A 25 -4.45 -8.79 -10.31
CA ASP A 25 -4.96 -8.04 -11.45
C ASP A 25 -4.36 -6.62 -11.51
N THR A 26 -3.68 -6.33 -12.62
CA THR A 26 -2.90 -5.11 -12.78
C THR A 26 -3.75 -3.86 -12.91
N GLU A 27 -4.91 -3.97 -13.56
CA GLU A 27 -5.83 -2.84 -13.71
C GLU A 27 -6.42 -2.50 -12.35
N PHE A 28 -6.88 -3.53 -11.63
CA PHE A 28 -7.47 -3.37 -10.31
C PHE A 28 -6.50 -2.73 -9.30
N TRP A 29 -5.29 -3.27 -9.13
CA TRP A 29 -4.38 -2.71 -8.13
C TRP A 29 -3.91 -1.31 -8.49
N THR A 30 -3.75 -1.00 -9.79
CA THR A 30 -3.38 0.35 -10.25
C THR A 30 -4.46 1.35 -9.83
N ASP A 31 -5.73 1.02 -10.05
CA ASP A 31 -6.85 1.90 -9.71
C ASP A 31 -7.06 2.00 -8.20
N ALA A 32 -6.86 0.90 -7.46
CA ALA A 32 -6.88 0.90 -6.01
C ALA A 32 -5.81 1.84 -5.42
N VAL A 33 -4.56 1.76 -5.89
CA VAL A 33 -3.49 2.67 -5.43
C VAL A 33 -3.87 4.12 -5.72
N ARG A 34 -4.36 4.42 -6.92
CA ARG A 34 -4.77 5.79 -7.28
C ARG A 34 -5.88 6.33 -6.38
N ALA A 35 -6.85 5.49 -6.02
CA ALA A 35 -7.91 5.87 -5.09
C ALA A 35 -7.37 6.19 -3.70
N VAL A 36 -6.45 5.35 -3.19
CA VAL A 36 -5.77 5.62 -1.91
C VAL A 36 -5.00 6.95 -1.97
N LEU A 37 -4.25 7.20 -3.05
CA LEU A 37 -3.52 8.46 -3.23
C LEU A 37 -4.43 9.70 -3.31
N ALA A 38 -5.64 9.54 -3.84
CA ALA A 38 -6.63 10.61 -3.92
C ALA A 38 -7.29 10.94 -2.57
N SER A 39 -7.03 10.16 -1.51
CA SER A 39 -7.63 10.30 -0.19
C SER A 39 -7.08 11.49 0.62
N GLY A 40 -6.08 12.21 0.09
CA GLY A 40 -5.52 13.43 0.69
C GLY A 40 -4.32 13.18 1.60
N ASP A 41 -3.96 14.20 2.40
CA ASP A 41 -2.71 14.21 3.19
C ASP A 41 -2.65 13.18 4.32
N ALA A 42 -3.81 12.68 4.78
CA ALA A 42 -3.93 11.65 5.81
C ALA A 42 -4.08 10.23 5.23
N ARG A 43 -3.56 9.98 4.01
CA ARG A 43 -3.64 8.66 3.38
C ARG A 43 -2.74 7.63 4.08
N PRO A 44 -3.11 6.34 4.07
CA PRO A 44 -2.21 5.28 4.50
C PRO A 44 -0.93 5.22 3.66
N GLN A 45 0.12 4.66 4.27
CA GLN A 45 1.30 4.23 3.53
C GLN A 45 0.91 3.09 2.57
N VAL A 46 1.32 3.17 1.32
CA VAL A 46 1.05 2.16 0.29
C VAL A 46 2.33 1.40 -0.04
N VAL A 47 2.33 0.09 0.23
CA VAL A 47 3.48 -0.79 -0.06
C VAL A 47 3.08 -1.84 -1.08
N GLY A 48 3.72 -1.80 -2.26
CA GLY A 48 3.56 -2.82 -3.29
C GLY A 48 4.56 -3.96 -3.10
N TYR A 49 4.14 -5.21 -3.34
CA TYR A 49 5.04 -6.36 -3.36
C TYR A 49 4.77 -7.30 -4.54
N GLY A 50 5.84 -7.84 -5.14
CA GLY A 50 5.70 -8.75 -6.29
C GLY A 50 6.91 -9.61 -6.60
N GLY A 51 6.82 -10.47 -7.61
CA GLY A 51 7.92 -11.34 -8.05
C GLY A 51 9.15 -10.55 -8.50
N HIS A 52 10.34 -10.97 -8.08
CA HIS A 52 11.62 -10.30 -8.41
C HIS A 52 11.99 -10.34 -9.90
N THR A 53 11.39 -11.26 -10.67
CA THR A 53 11.58 -11.38 -12.12
C THR A 53 10.71 -10.41 -12.91
N ASN A 54 9.71 -9.80 -12.29
CA ASN A 54 8.77 -8.90 -12.93
C ASN A 54 9.14 -7.43 -12.65
N THR A 55 10.33 -7.04 -13.08
CA THR A 55 10.88 -5.70 -12.85
C THR A 55 10.01 -4.59 -13.42
N ALA A 56 9.34 -4.85 -14.55
CA ALA A 56 8.38 -3.91 -15.15
C ALA A 56 7.19 -3.62 -14.23
N MET A 57 6.69 -4.63 -13.51
CA MET A 57 5.59 -4.43 -12.55
C MET A 57 6.04 -3.70 -11.29
N LEU A 58 7.26 -3.95 -10.81
CA LEU A 58 7.83 -3.21 -9.69
C LEU A 58 8.01 -1.72 -10.06
N GLN A 59 8.57 -1.45 -11.23
CA GLN A 59 8.72 -0.08 -11.74
C GLN A 59 7.36 0.60 -11.91
N ARG A 60 6.36 -0.11 -12.46
CA ARG A 60 5.00 0.43 -12.59
C ARG A 60 4.41 0.81 -11.23
N ALA A 61 4.63 0.01 -10.19
CA ALA A 61 4.13 0.33 -8.86
C ALA A 61 4.75 1.62 -8.30
N GLU A 62 6.03 1.86 -8.54
CA GLU A 62 6.69 3.12 -8.21
C GLU A 62 6.08 4.29 -9.01
N GLU A 63 5.87 4.11 -10.32
CA GLU A 63 5.30 5.14 -11.21
C GLU A 63 3.85 5.50 -10.86
N VAL A 64 3.07 4.53 -10.40
CA VAL A 64 1.68 4.74 -9.95
C VAL A 64 1.63 5.47 -8.60
N GLY A 65 2.70 5.38 -7.80
CA GLY A 65 2.88 6.14 -6.57
C GLY A 65 2.86 5.32 -5.29
N CYS A 66 3.21 4.02 -5.33
CA CYS A 66 3.50 3.27 -4.11
C CYS A 66 4.67 3.94 -3.35
N ASP A 67 4.54 4.08 -2.02
CA ASP A 67 5.57 4.68 -1.17
C ASP A 67 6.80 3.77 -1.02
N LEU A 68 6.58 2.45 -1.09
CA LEU A 68 7.62 1.44 -1.07
C LEU A 68 7.24 0.28 -1.98
N VAL A 69 8.22 -0.25 -2.70
CA VAL A 69 8.05 -1.44 -3.56
C VAL A 69 9.06 -2.50 -3.16
N LEU A 70 8.56 -3.71 -2.89
CA LEU A 70 9.35 -4.83 -2.39
C LEU A 70 9.24 -6.03 -3.32
N THR A 71 10.32 -6.80 -3.41
CA THR A 71 10.18 -8.17 -3.90
C THR A 71 9.41 -9.01 -2.88
N LYS A 72 8.72 -10.06 -3.33
CA LYS A 72 7.98 -11.01 -2.48
C LYS A 72 8.84 -11.56 -1.34
N GLY A 73 10.11 -11.85 -1.63
CA GLY A 73 11.08 -12.29 -0.62
C GLY A 73 11.41 -11.22 0.42
N GLN A 74 11.52 -9.94 0.04
CA GLN A 74 11.67 -8.84 0.99
C GLN A 74 10.40 -8.66 1.82
N PHE A 75 9.24 -8.61 1.17
CA PHE A 75 7.95 -8.50 1.85
C PHE A 75 7.75 -9.57 2.93
N SER A 76 7.99 -10.85 2.61
CA SER A 76 7.84 -11.93 3.61
C SER A 76 8.81 -11.83 4.78
N ARG A 77 10.00 -11.25 4.59
CA ARG A 77 10.96 -11.04 5.68
C ARG A 77 10.62 -9.83 6.54
N ASP A 78 10.16 -8.75 5.90
CA ASP A 78 10.02 -7.44 6.52
C ASP A 78 8.58 -7.15 6.99
N LEU A 79 7.61 -8.04 6.73
CA LEU A 79 6.19 -7.85 7.07
C LEU A 79 5.97 -7.40 8.53
N GLY A 80 6.59 -8.10 9.49
CA GLY A 80 6.45 -7.74 10.91
C GLY A 80 6.99 -6.35 11.24
N LYS A 81 8.08 -5.95 10.57
CA LYS A 81 8.67 -4.62 10.71
C LYS A 81 7.75 -3.55 10.11
N LEU A 82 7.24 -3.78 8.89
CA LEU A 82 6.32 -2.85 8.21
C LEU A 82 5.08 -2.55 9.04
N ILE A 83 4.43 -3.60 9.58
CA ILE A 83 3.25 -3.45 10.43
C ILE A 83 3.61 -2.68 11.71
N GLY A 84 4.74 -3.02 12.34
CA GLY A 84 5.21 -2.35 13.55
C GLY A 84 5.54 -0.87 13.33
N GLU A 85 6.12 -0.51 12.18
CA GLU A 85 6.44 0.87 11.80
C GLU A 85 5.18 1.69 11.49
N ALA A 86 4.22 1.10 10.79
CA ALA A 86 2.94 1.75 10.50
C ALA A 86 2.17 2.07 11.79
N ALA A 87 2.06 1.11 12.72
CA ALA A 87 1.39 1.31 14.00
C ALA A 87 2.06 2.38 14.89
N GLN A 88 3.38 2.54 14.81
CA GLN A 88 4.12 3.55 15.58
C GLN A 88 4.12 4.94 14.94
N SER A 89 3.96 5.03 13.62
CA SER A 89 3.94 6.29 12.89
C SER A 89 2.61 7.02 13.11
N ASP A 90 1.52 6.24 13.18
CA ASP A 90 0.20 6.72 13.58
C ASP A 90 0.20 7.31 15.00
N ALA A 91 0.74 6.57 15.98
CA ALA A 91 0.83 7.01 17.37
C ALA A 91 1.64 8.31 17.57
N ARG A 92 2.56 8.65 16.65
CA ARG A 92 3.35 9.89 16.72
C ARG A 92 2.64 11.10 16.10
N SER A 93 1.77 10.89 15.11
CA SER A 93 0.95 11.95 14.50
C SER A 93 -0.17 12.45 15.41
N GLN A 94 -0.51 11.71 16.48
CA GLN A 94 -1.58 12.03 17.44
C GLN A 94 -1.10 12.75 18.73
N THR A 95 0.16 13.23 18.79
CA THR A 95 0.63 14.01 19.95
C THR A 95 0.23 15.48 19.80
N PRO A 96 -0.50 16.08 20.77
CA PRO A 96 -1.05 17.44 20.67
C PRO A 96 0.01 18.55 20.73
#